data_AF-A0A2L2YXS6-F1
#
_entry.id   AF-A0A2L2YXS6-F1
#
_cell.length_a   1.000
_cell.length_b   1.000
_cell.length_c   1.000
_cell.angle_alpha   90.00
_cell.angle_beta   90.00
_cell.angle_gamma   90.00
#
_symmetry.space_group_name_H-M   'P 1'
#
loop_
_entity.id
_entity.type
_entity.pdbx_description
1 polymer ?
#
loop_
_entity_poly.entity_id
_entity_poly.type
_entity_poly.pdbx_seq_one_letter_code
_entity_poly.pdbx_strand_id
1 'polypeptide(L)' 'MEDKVFESWIEHFVLYTQKIKKPVLLIFDGHGSHLTYKTVKTALDNQVIILCLPPNTSHALQPLDVGVFAPAK' A
#
# COMPACT_ATOMS: atom_id res chain seq x y z
N MET A 1 9.56 -3.67 -6.79
CA MET A 1 8.50 -4.21 -7.66
C MET A 1 8.44 -3.34 -8.91
N GLU A 2 8.27 -3.93 -10.09
CA GLU A 2 8.10 -3.15 -11.32
C GLU A 2 6.72 -2.45 -11.30
N ASP A 3 6.63 -1.22 -11.82
CA ASP A 3 5.43 -0.37 -11.74
C ASP A 3 4.14 -1.09 -12.17
N LYS A 4 4.20 -1.88 -13.24
CA LYS A 4 3.06 -2.65 -13.76
C LYS A 4 2.54 -3.70 -12.78
N VAL A 5 3.43 -4.30 -12.00
CA VAL A 5 3.05 -5.32 -11.01
C VAL A 5 2.29 -4.64 -9.87
N PHE A 6 2.72 -3.46 -9.43
CA PHE A 6 2.00 -2.71 -8.40
C PHE A 6 0.64 -2.20 -8.89
N GLU A 7 0.56 -1.77 -10.14
CA GLU A 7 -0.72 -1.40 -10.76
C GLU A 7 -1.71 -2.56 -10.82
N SER A 8 -1.27 -3.76 -11.18
CA SER A 8 -2.12 -4.96 -11.13
C SER A 8 -2.50 -5.32 -9.68
N TRP A 9 -1.56 -5.13 -8.75
CA TRP A 9 -1.80 -5.37 -7.34
C TRP A 9 -2.85 -4.44 -6.74
N ILE A 10 -2.85 -3.14 -7.07
CA ILE A 10 -3.85 -2.20 -6.52
C ILE A 10 -5.26 -2.51 -7.08
N GLU A 11 -5.38 -2.92 -8.33
CA GLU A 11 -6.64 -3.39 -8.91
C GLU A 11 -7.18 -4.60 -8.14
N HIS A 12 -6.31 -5.56 -7.84
CA HIS A 12 -6.64 -6.71 -7.00
C HIS A 12 -7.01 -6.29 -5.56
N PHE A 13 -6.23 -5.42 -4.94
CA PHE A 13 -6.51 -4.91 -3.59
C PHE A 13 -7.90 -4.26 -3.51
N VAL A 14 -8.23 -3.41 -4.48
CA VAL A 14 -9.55 -2.78 -4.58
C VAL A 14 -10.65 -3.83 -4.70
N LEU A 15 -10.50 -4.84 -5.57
CA LEU A 15 -11.47 -5.93 -5.76
C LEU A 15 -11.78 -6.65 -4.43
N TYR A 16 -10.76 -6.92 -3.62
CA TYR A 16 -10.93 -7.65 -2.35
C TYR A 16 -11.33 -6.76 -1.17
N THR A 17 -11.21 -5.44 -1.30
CA THR A 17 -11.64 -4.48 -0.26
C THR A 17 -13.02 -3.86 -0.53
N GLN A 18 -13.75 -4.34 -1.55
CA GLN A 18 -15.10 -3.82 -1.90
C GLN A 18 -16.11 -3.92 -0.74
N LYS A 19 -16.04 -4.99 0.05
CA LYS A 19 -16.93 -5.22 1.19
C LYS A 19 -16.49 -4.54 2.48
N ILE A 20 -15.33 -3.88 2.47
CA ILE A 20 -14.81 -3.15 3.64
C ILE A 20 -15.44 -1.76 3.68
N LYS A 21 -15.80 -1.30 4.88
CA LYS A 21 -16.30 0.06 5.09
C LYS A 21 -15.27 1.08 4.61
N LYS A 22 -15.70 2.01 3.75
CA LYS A 22 -14.86 3.08 3.19
C LYS A 22 -14.80 4.30 4.14
N PRO A 23 -13.71 5.10 4.10
CA PRO A 23 -12.50 4.88 3.30
C PRO A 23 -11.62 3.77 3.87
N VAL A 24 -10.87 3.10 2.99
CA VAL A 24 -9.84 2.12 3.39
C VAL A 24 -8.49 2.82 3.42
N LEU A 25 -7.71 2.63 4.49
CA LEU A 25 -6.36 3.16 4.60
C LEU A 25 -5.34 2.09 4.17
N LEU A 26 -4.59 2.38 3.11
CA LEU A 26 -3.47 1.57 2.63
C LEU A 26 -2.15 2.22 3.08
N ILE A 27 -1.35 1.50 3.88
CA ILE A 27 -0.06 1.96 4.40
C ILE A 27 1.06 1.13 3.76
N PHE A 28 2.07 1.76 3.17
CA PHE A 28 3.25 1.07 2.65
C PHE A 28 4.49 1.98 2.61
N ASP A 29 5.66 1.42 2.29
CA ASP A 29 6.98 2.07 2.35
C ASP A 29 7.21 3.23 1.36
N GLY A 30 6.26 3.49 0.45
CA GLY A 30 6.35 4.60 -0.48
C GLY A 30 7.48 4.49 -1.51
N HIS A 31 8.05 3.30 -1.74
CA HIS A 31 9.12 3.15 -2.74
C HIS A 31 8.65 3.69 -4.11
N GLY A 32 9.46 4.53 -4.76
CA GLY A 32 9.02 5.41 -5.86
C GLY A 32 8.33 4.72 -7.05
N SER A 33 8.57 3.43 -7.25
CA SER A 33 7.90 2.57 -8.24
C SER A 33 6.40 2.35 -8.00
N HIS A 34 5.90 2.66 -6.81
CA HIS A 34 4.52 2.33 -6.42
C HIS A 34 3.54 3.51 -6.58
N LEU A 35 4.02 4.72 -6.91
CA LEU A 35 3.19 5.93 -7.01
C LEU A 35 2.98 6.38 -8.46
N THR A 36 2.53 5.46 -9.33
CA THR A 36 2.12 5.84 -10.68
C THR A 36 0.77 6.58 -10.66
N TYR A 37 0.51 7.39 -11.70
CA TYR A 37 -0.78 8.05 -11.87
C TYR A 37 -1.94 7.05 -11.84
N LYS A 38 -1.77 5.89 -12.52
CA LYS A 38 -2.80 4.85 -12.56
C LYS A 38 -3.11 4.33 -11.15
N THR A 39 -2.09 4.05 -10.35
CA THR A 39 -2.26 3.61 -8.97
C THR A 39 -3.03 4.63 -8.14
N VAL A 40 -2.59 5.89 -8.15
CA VAL A 40 -3.22 6.95 -7.36
C VAL A 40 -4.66 7.18 -7.80
N LYS A 41 -4.91 7.16 -9.12
CA LYS A 41 -6.25 7.31 -9.69
C LYS A 41 -7.18 6.17 -9.27
N THR A 42 -6.73 4.92 -9.40
CA THR A 42 -7.50 3.73 -8.97
C THR A 42 -7.81 3.78 -7.47
N ALA A 43 -6.85 4.17 -6.63
CA ALA A 43 -7.05 4.30 -5.19
C ALA A 43 -8.10 5.38 -4.86
N LEU A 44 -7.96 6.56 -5.47
CA LEU A 44 -8.89 7.68 -5.28
C LEU A 44 -10.32 7.29 -5.67
N ASP A 45 -10.50 6.69 -6.85
CA ASP A 45 -11.82 6.30 -7.38
C ASP A 45 -12.52 5.24 -6.52
N ASN A 46 -11.75 4.49 -5.71
CA ASN A 46 -12.25 3.41 -4.85
C ASN A 46 -12.22 3.75 -3.35
N GLN A 47 -12.09 5.04 -3.01
CA GLN A 47 -12.03 5.54 -1.63
C GLN A 47 -10.95 4.82 -0.79
N VAL A 48 -9.79 4.60 -1.41
CA VAL A 48 -8.59 4.10 -0.76
C VAL A 48 -7.64 5.28 -0.52
N ILE A 49 -7.35 5.56 0.75
CA ILE A 49 -6.38 6.56 1.16
C ILE A 49 -5.01 5.90 1.18
N ILE A 50 -4.06 6.44 0.43
CA ILE A 50 -2.66 5.99 0.44
C ILE A 50 -1.87 6.79 1.47
N LEU A 51 -1.19 6.10 2.39
CA LEU A 51 -0.23 6.66 3.31
C LEU A 51 1.15 6.03 3.08
N CYS A 52 2.09 6.82 2.59
CA CYS A 52 3.48 6.41 2.44
C CYS A 52 4.25 6.66 3.72
N LEU A 53 5.00 5.66 4.20
CA LEU A 53 5.90 5.82 5.33
C LEU A 53 7.10 6.70 4.94
N PRO A 54 7.66 7.49 5.87
CA PRO A 54 8.88 8.25 5.61
C PRO A 54 10.05 7.34 5.18
N PRO A 55 10.92 7.80 4.28
CA PRO A 55 12.06 7.02 3.83
C PRO A 55 12.95 6.58 5.00
N ASN A 56 13.52 5.38 4.90
CA ASN A 56 14.40 4.76 5.90
C ASN A 56 13.77 4.51 7.28
N THR A 57 12.43 4.55 7.41
CA THR A 57 11.75 4.31 8.69
C THR A 57 11.12 2.92 8.81
N SER A 58 11.33 2.01 7.85
CA SER A 58 10.71 0.66 7.87
C SER A 58 10.97 -0.10 9.17
N HIS A 59 12.21 -0.05 9.67
CA HIS A 59 12.63 -0.68 10.93
C HIS A 59 11.88 -0.18 12.18
N ALA A 60 11.21 0.97 12.11
CA ALA A 60 10.49 1.58 13.23
C ALA A 60 8.98 1.69 12.97
N LEU A 61 8.57 2.01 11.74
CA LEU A 61 7.20 2.38 11.39
C LEU A 61 6.48 1.35 10.53
N GLN A 62 7.17 0.40 9.89
CA GLN A 62 6.52 -0.61 9.04
C GLN A 62 5.94 -1.71 9.91
N PRO A 63 4.60 -1.81 10.06
CA PRO A 63 3.97 -2.73 11.00
C PRO A 63 4.30 -4.19 10.71
N LEU A 64 4.54 -4.51 9.43
CA LEU A 64 5.01 -5.82 9.01
C LEU A 64 6.41 -6.14 9.56
N ASP A 65 7.34 -5.17 9.56
CA ASP A 65 8.73 -5.42 9.96
C ASP A 65 8.95 -5.44 11.46
N VAL A 66 8.15 -4.67 12.21
CA VAL A 66 8.23 -4.55 13.68
C VAL A 66 7.26 -5.48 14.40
N GLY A 67 6.19 -5.90 13.73
CA GLY A 67 5.17 -6.77 14.32
C GLY A 67 5.21 -8.17 13.71
N VAL A 68 4.69 -8.31 12.50
CA VAL A 68 4.43 -9.63 11.88
C VAL A 68 5.70 -10.43 11.64
N PHE A 69 6.76 -9.78 11.14
CA PHE A 69 8.03 -10.41 10.82
C PHE A 69 9.09 -10.26 11.91
N ALA A 70 8.79 -9.57 13.01
CA ALA A 70 9.74 -9.44 14.12
C ALA A 70 10.16 -10.81 14.72
N PRO A 71 9.26 -11.80 14.90
CA PRO A 71 9.64 -13.13 15.38
C PRO A 71 10.40 -13.99 14.35
N ALA A 72 10.39 -13.57 13.08
CA ALA A 72 11.01 -14.30 11.97
C ALA A 72 12.39 -13.70 11.56
N LYS A 73 12.89 -12.73 12.34
CA LYS A 73 14.24 -12.17 12.23
C LYS A 73 15.24 -12.90 13.11
#